data_AF-A0A944RA83-F1
#
_entry.id   AF-A0A944RA83-F1
#
_cell.length_a   1.000
_cell.length_b   1.000
_cell.length_c   1.000
_cell.angle_alpha   90.00
_cell.angle_beta   90.00
_cell.angle_gamma   90.00
#
_symmetry.space_group_name_H-M   'P 1'
#
loop_
_entity.id
_entity.type
_entity.pdbx_description
1 polymer ?
#
loop_
_entity_poly.entity_id
_entity_poly.type
_entity_poly.pdbx_seq_one_letter_code
_entity_poly.pdbx_strand_id
1 'polypeptide(L)'
;MEEQNKFPQGQNNNRDLELVYFQIVDSWKRLCEEHSLLLDAACNEYSLLLSSKLDELETAINHKHDILLKINTLEELRAKLIDRASELFSQKSGSAAVDLTSVGGLIKALEPFEVKDNGHHLMRFNNILIDIIEKIQRQNKKNQLFINKALDSIQDMRFEAVGEKKYVTYDARGGTTSKANNNANDS
;
A
#
# COMPACT_ATOMS: atom_id res chain seq x y z
N MET A 1 43.36 20.64 38.92
CA MET A 1 41.90 20.81 38.94
C MET A 1 41.46 21.03 37.50
N GLU A 2 40.85 20.00 36.93
CA GLU A 2 39.90 19.98 35.81
C GLU A 2 40.15 20.89 34.59
N GLU A 3 40.93 20.39 33.64
CA GLU A 3 40.66 20.63 32.22
C GLU A 3 39.56 19.67 31.77
N GLN A 4 38.32 20.14 31.73
CA GLN A 4 37.23 19.40 31.11
C GLN A 4 37.31 19.52 29.59
N ASN A 5 37.64 18.37 29.01
CA ASN A 5 37.72 18.00 27.62
C ASN A 5 36.42 18.32 26.86
N LYS A 6 36.37 19.42 26.10
CA LYS A 6 35.31 19.68 25.11
C LYS A 6 35.59 18.85 23.86
N PHE A 7 35.06 17.63 23.83
CA PHE A 7 34.95 16.85 22.59
C PHE A 7 34.09 17.61 21.57
N PRO A 8 34.43 17.56 20.26
CA PRO A 8 33.73 18.35 19.24
C PRO A 8 32.38 17.71 18.92
N GLN A 9 31.31 18.16 19.59
CA GLN A 9 29.94 17.67 19.35
C GLN A 9 29.45 17.84 17.90
N GLY A 10 30.11 18.70 17.09
CA GLY A 10 29.75 18.93 15.70
C GLY A 10 30.09 17.79 14.71
N GLN A 11 31.03 16.89 15.03
CA GLN A 11 31.41 15.79 14.11
C GLN A 11 30.58 14.52 14.30
N ASN A 12 30.06 14.26 15.50
CA ASN A 12 29.23 13.07 15.78
C ASN A 12 27.84 13.20 15.13
N ASN A 13 27.19 14.35 15.30
CA ASN A 13 25.83 14.57 14.78
C ASN A 13 25.75 14.45 13.25
N ASN A 14 26.83 14.75 12.52
CA ASN A 14 26.85 14.62 11.07
C ASN A 14 26.97 13.15 10.61
N ARG A 15 27.73 12.32 11.32
CA ARG A 15 27.80 10.87 11.06
C ARG A 15 26.50 10.17 11.42
N ASP A 16 25.86 10.59 12.51
CA ASP A 16 24.57 10.03 12.93
C ASP A 16 23.47 10.35 11.90
N LEU A 17 23.46 11.56 11.33
CA LEU A 17 22.54 11.93 10.25
C LEU A 17 22.81 11.14 8.96
N GLU A 18 24.08 10.92 8.60
CA GLU A 18 24.46 10.11 7.44
C GLU A 18 24.04 8.65 7.62
N LEU A 19 24.19 8.08 8.82
CA LEU A 19 23.70 6.74 9.15
C LEU A 19 22.18 6.66 9.02
N VAL A 20 21.46 7.63 9.57
CA VAL A 20 20.00 7.69 9.50
C VAL A 20 19.52 7.84 8.06
N TYR A 21 20.22 8.63 7.23
CA TYR A 21 19.97 8.71 5.79
C TYR A 21 20.02 7.33 5.13
N PHE A 22 21.09 6.57 5.33
CA PHE A 22 21.21 5.23 4.74
C PHE A 22 20.13 4.27 5.23
N GLN A 23 19.77 4.35 6.51
CA GLN A 23 18.68 3.55 7.09
C GLN A 23 17.32 3.89 6.46
N ILE A 24 17.06 5.19 6.22
CA ILE A 24 15.85 5.66 5.55
C ILE A 24 15.81 5.15 4.11
N VAL A 25 16.88 5.33 3.34
CA VAL A 25 16.95 4.84 1.95
C VAL A 25 16.75 3.32 1.89
N ASP A 26 17.40 2.57 2.78
CA ASP A 26 17.25 1.11 2.85
C ASP A 26 15.81 0.70 3.20
N SER A 27 15.15 1.41 4.12
CA SER A 27 13.73 1.15 4.44
C SER A 27 12.81 1.34 3.22
N TRP A 28 13.04 2.37 2.40
CA TRP A 28 12.27 2.61 1.17
C TRP A 28 12.52 1.53 0.13
N LYS A 29 13.76 1.08 -0.01
CA LYS A 29 14.11 -0.03 -0.90
C LYS A 29 13.37 -1.30 -0.50
N ARG A 30 13.43 -1.68 0.79
CA ARG A 30 12.72 -2.87 1.30
C ARG A 30 11.20 -2.76 1.11
N LEU A 31 10.63 -1.58 1.29
CA LEU A 31 9.21 -1.35 0.98
C LEU A 31 8.90 -1.59 -0.50
N CYS A 32 9.76 -1.15 -1.42
CA CYS A 32 9.58 -1.45 -2.85
C CYS A 32 9.62 -2.96 -3.13
N GLU A 33 10.53 -3.68 -2.48
CA GLU A 33 10.68 -5.14 -2.62
C GLU A 33 9.43 -5.88 -2.12
N GLU A 34 8.96 -5.58 -0.90
CA GLU A 34 7.75 -6.21 -0.35
C GLU A 34 6.48 -5.83 -1.12
N HIS A 35 6.36 -4.59 -1.60
CA HIS A 35 5.24 -4.21 -2.46
C HIS A 35 5.29 -4.90 -3.83
N SER A 36 6.48 -5.20 -4.36
CA SER A 36 6.60 -5.99 -5.59
C SER A 36 6.08 -7.42 -5.36
N LEU A 37 6.44 -8.03 -4.24
CA LEU A 37 5.91 -9.34 -3.83
C LEU A 37 4.38 -9.29 -3.65
N LEU A 38 3.85 -8.21 -3.08
CA LEU A 38 2.41 -8.01 -2.92
C LEU A 38 1.69 -7.92 -4.28
N LEU A 39 2.30 -7.25 -5.27
CA LEU A 39 1.77 -7.18 -6.62
C LEU A 39 1.72 -8.56 -7.27
N ASP A 40 2.80 -9.33 -7.16
CA ASP A 40 2.87 -10.69 -7.70
C ASP A 40 1.82 -11.60 -7.04
N ALA A 41 1.66 -11.51 -5.72
CA ALA A 41 0.60 -12.22 -5.00
C ALA A 41 -0.80 -11.84 -5.47
N ALA A 42 -1.07 -10.54 -5.69
CA ALA A 42 -2.36 -10.06 -6.21
C ALA A 42 -2.64 -10.52 -7.65
N CYS A 43 -1.61 -10.62 -8.49
CA CYS A 43 -1.69 -11.22 -9.82
C CYS A 43 -1.97 -12.72 -9.74
N ASN A 44 -1.31 -13.45 -8.85
CA ASN A 44 -1.54 -14.88 -8.64
C ASN A 44 -2.98 -15.15 -8.19
N GLU A 45 -3.51 -14.38 -7.24
CA GLU A 45 -4.92 -14.47 -6.83
C GLU A 45 -5.87 -14.33 -8.02
N TYR A 46 -5.60 -13.38 -8.92
CA TYR A 46 -6.40 -13.21 -10.13
C TYR A 46 -6.37 -14.44 -11.04
N SER A 47 -5.19 -15.02 -11.25
CA SER A 47 -5.02 -16.24 -12.04
C SER A 47 -5.76 -17.43 -11.42
N LEU A 48 -5.73 -17.56 -10.10
CA LEU A 48 -6.45 -18.61 -9.36
C LEU A 48 -7.97 -18.42 -9.41
N LEU A 49 -8.44 -17.18 -9.30
CA LEU A 49 -9.85 -16.83 -9.49
C LEU A 49 -10.33 -17.21 -10.91
N LEU A 50 -9.55 -16.88 -11.93
CA LEU A 50 -9.89 -17.17 -13.33
C LEU A 50 -9.93 -18.67 -13.63
N SER A 51 -9.07 -19.45 -12.98
CA SER A 51 -9.00 -20.90 -13.12
C SER A 51 -9.90 -21.66 -12.13
N SER A 52 -10.69 -20.94 -11.33
CA SER A 52 -11.61 -21.50 -10.32
C SER A 52 -10.94 -22.44 -9.32
N LYS A 53 -9.67 -22.22 -9.01
CA LYS A 53 -8.88 -23.04 -8.07
C LYS A 53 -9.03 -22.51 -6.64
N LEU A 54 -10.17 -22.80 -6.01
CA LEU A 54 -10.53 -22.21 -4.71
C LEU A 54 -9.61 -22.64 -3.55
N ASP A 55 -9.15 -23.89 -3.54
CA ASP A 55 -8.25 -24.39 -2.49
C ASP A 55 -6.87 -23.70 -2.53
N GLU A 56 -6.34 -23.50 -3.74
CA GLU A 56 -5.07 -22.77 -3.95
C GLU A 56 -5.26 -21.27 -3.66
N LEU A 57 -6.45 -20.72 -3.89
CA LEU A 57 -6.76 -19.31 -3.63
C LEU A 57 -6.68 -18.97 -2.14
N GLU A 58 -7.16 -19.85 -1.25
CA GLU A 58 -7.03 -19.63 0.20
C GLU A 58 -5.56 -19.54 0.63
N THR A 59 -4.72 -20.41 0.08
CA THR A 59 -3.27 -20.36 0.33
C THR A 59 -2.65 -19.05 -0.17
N ALA A 60 -3.05 -18.59 -1.36
CA ALA A 60 -2.57 -17.32 -1.92
C ALA A 60 -3.00 -16.10 -1.09
N ILE A 61 -4.23 -16.10 -0.56
CA ILE A 61 -4.75 -15.04 0.32
C ILE A 61 -3.95 -14.98 1.62
N ASN A 62 -3.64 -16.13 2.23
CA ASN A 62 -2.83 -16.19 3.45
C ASN A 62 -1.40 -15.69 3.19
N HIS A 63 -0.79 -16.09 2.08
CA HIS A 63 0.52 -15.57 1.69
C HIS A 63 0.52 -14.05 1.49
N LYS A 64 -0.52 -13.51 0.85
CA LYS A 64 -0.70 -12.06 0.71
C LYS A 64 -0.81 -11.37 2.07
N HIS A 65 -1.52 -11.98 3.02
CA HIS A 65 -1.64 -11.45 4.37
C HIS A 65 -0.28 -11.37 5.09
N ASP A 66 0.56 -12.41 4.96
CA ASP A 66 1.91 -12.40 5.54
C ASP A 66 2.77 -11.26 4.98
N ILE A 67 2.69 -10.99 3.68
CA ILE A 67 3.40 -9.86 3.05
C ILE A 67 2.90 -8.53 3.63
N LEU A 68 1.59 -8.36 3.80
CA LEU A 68 1.01 -7.14 4.40
C LEU A 68 1.52 -6.91 5.84
N LEU A 69 1.66 -7.97 6.64
CA LEU A 69 2.23 -7.86 7.99
C LEU A 69 3.69 -7.39 7.97
N LYS A 70 4.49 -7.87 7.01
CA LYS A 70 5.87 -7.40 6.81
C LYS A 70 5.92 -5.94 6.39
N ILE A 71 5.06 -5.53 5.46
CA ILE A 71 4.94 -4.12 5.02
C ILE A 71 4.60 -3.23 6.22
N ASN A 72 3.62 -3.62 7.04
CA ASN A 72 3.26 -2.85 8.24
C ASN A 72 4.44 -2.70 9.21
N THR A 73 5.20 -3.77 9.42
CA THR A 73 6.41 -3.72 10.26
C THR A 73 7.47 -2.76 9.70
N LEU A 74 7.67 -2.76 8.38
CA LEU A 74 8.59 -1.83 7.70
C LEU A 74 8.10 -0.38 7.76
N GLU A 75 6.80 -0.15 7.66
CA GLU A 75 6.17 1.16 7.80
C GLU A 75 6.34 1.72 9.22
N GLU A 76 6.18 0.90 10.25
CA GLU A 76 6.48 1.28 11.64
C GLU A 76 7.95 1.62 11.85
N LEU A 77 8.86 0.83 11.26
CA LEU A 77 10.29 1.13 11.29
C LEU A 77 10.59 2.45 10.61
N ARG A 78 9.98 2.70 9.45
CA ARG A 78 10.12 3.94 8.68
C ARG A 78 9.68 5.15 9.50
N ALA A 79 8.53 5.07 10.17
CA ALA A 79 8.06 6.13 11.06
C ALA A 79 9.07 6.46 12.16
N LYS A 80 9.60 5.44 12.84
CA LYS A 80 10.64 5.60 13.88
C LYS A 80 11.93 6.23 13.34
N LEU A 81 12.33 5.90 12.12
CA LEU A 81 13.51 6.48 11.48
C LEU A 81 13.29 7.97 11.13
N ILE A 82 12.10 8.33 10.67
CA ILE A 82 11.73 9.72 10.40
C ILE A 82 11.71 10.53 11.70
N ASP A 83 11.11 10.00 12.77
CA ASP A 83 11.10 10.66 14.08
C ASP A 83 12.53 10.93 14.58
N ARG A 84 13.40 9.90 14.52
CA ARG A 84 14.82 10.03 14.86
C ARG A 84 15.54 11.07 13.98
N ALA A 85 15.28 11.09 12.69
CA ALA A 85 15.85 12.10 11.80
C ALA A 85 15.42 13.50 12.22
N SER A 86 14.13 13.67 12.53
CA SER A 86 13.53 14.94 12.94
C SER A 86 14.16 15.50 14.22
N GLU A 87 14.43 14.63 15.19
CA GLU A 87 15.16 14.97 16.42
C GLU A 87 16.59 15.45 16.12
N LEU A 88 17.34 14.72 15.29
CA LEU A 88 18.71 15.07 14.92
C LEU A 88 18.80 16.39 14.14
N PHE A 89 17.84 16.64 13.24
CA PHE A 89 17.76 17.91 12.51
C PHE A 89 17.41 19.09 13.44
N SER A 90 16.51 18.87 14.40
CA SER A 90 16.14 19.90 15.39
C SER A 90 17.31 20.27 16.30
N GLN A 91 18.14 19.29 16.68
CA GLN A 91 19.36 19.53 17.46
C GLN A 91 20.43 20.29 16.67
N LYS A 92 20.53 20.07 15.36
CA LYS A 92 21.53 20.71 14.49
C LYS A 92 21.16 22.15 14.10
N SER A 93 19.87 22.43 13.87
CA SER A 93 19.41 23.71 13.31
C SER A 93 18.99 24.76 14.34
N GLY A 94 19.04 24.43 15.64
CA GLY A 94 18.93 25.37 16.75
C GLY A 94 17.59 26.07 16.96
N SER A 95 16.66 26.13 15.98
CA SER A 95 15.37 26.80 16.21
C SER A 95 14.24 26.57 15.21
N ALA A 96 14.37 25.70 14.21
CA ALA A 96 13.27 25.38 13.30
C ALA A 96 13.09 23.87 13.19
N ALA A 97 11.97 23.36 13.71
CA ALA A 97 11.52 22.00 13.47
C ALA A 97 11.36 21.84 11.95
N VAL A 98 12.24 21.06 11.32
CA VAL A 98 12.06 20.70 9.92
C VAL A 98 10.88 19.74 9.89
N ASP A 99 9.81 20.13 9.21
CA ASP A 99 8.66 19.26 9.04
C ASP A 99 9.02 18.11 8.07
N LEU A 100 9.37 16.97 8.66
CA LEU A 100 9.67 15.72 7.95
C LEU A 100 8.42 14.83 7.78
N THR A 101 7.23 15.31 8.15
CA THR A 101 5.99 14.50 8.03
C THR A 101 5.63 14.24 6.56
N SER A 102 6.05 15.12 5.65
CA SER A 102 5.89 14.92 4.22
C SER A 102 7.14 14.31 3.59
N VAL A 103 6.95 13.37 2.66
CA VAL A 103 8.05 12.78 1.88
C VAL A 103 8.83 13.87 1.11
N GLY A 104 8.15 14.93 0.64
CA GLY A 104 8.80 16.07 0.00
C GLY A 104 9.69 16.87 0.96
N GLY A 105 9.29 17.03 2.22
CA GLY A 105 10.11 17.62 3.28
C GLY A 105 11.32 16.74 3.60
N LEU A 106 11.11 15.42 3.67
CA LEU A 106 12.17 14.45 3.90
C LEU A 106 13.24 14.45 2.79
N ILE A 107 12.82 14.43 1.52
CA ILE A 107 13.74 14.49 0.38
C ILE A 107 14.59 15.77 0.42
N LYS A 108 13.96 16.93 0.67
CA LYS A 108 14.69 18.21 0.78
C LYS A 108 15.67 18.23 1.94
N ALA A 109 15.28 17.68 3.09
CA ALA A 109 16.14 17.64 4.27
C ALA A 109 17.37 16.73 4.07
N LEU A 110 17.20 15.66 3.28
CA LEU A 110 18.23 14.66 3.02
C LEU A 110 19.07 14.93 1.77
N GLU A 111 18.65 15.87 0.90
CA GLU A 111 19.36 16.28 -0.32
C GLU A 111 20.87 16.52 -0.11
N PRO A 112 21.35 17.18 0.98
CA PRO A 112 22.79 17.40 1.20
C PRO A 112 23.62 16.11 1.32
N PHE A 113 23.00 14.97 1.67
CA PHE A 113 23.65 13.66 1.77
C PHE A 113 23.64 12.92 0.42
N GLU A 114 22.83 13.36 -0.55
CA GLU A 114 22.73 12.75 -1.89
C GLU A 114 23.72 13.34 -2.91
N VAL A 115 24.18 14.58 -2.69
CA VAL A 115 25.07 15.33 -3.61
C VAL A 115 26.41 14.64 -3.84
N LYS A 116 26.86 13.79 -2.91
CA LYS A 116 28.13 13.09 -3.03
C LYS A 116 28.14 11.98 -4.09
N ASP A 117 26.97 11.53 -4.54
CA ASP A 117 26.84 10.38 -5.47
C ASP A 117 25.77 10.56 -6.56
N ASN A 118 25.19 11.76 -6.69
CA ASN A 118 24.16 12.09 -7.69
C ASN A 118 22.95 11.13 -7.70
N GLY A 119 22.71 10.44 -6.59
CA GLY A 119 21.95 9.19 -6.57
C GLY A 119 20.43 9.38 -6.52
N HIS A 120 19.95 10.51 -6.00
CA HIS A 120 18.54 10.80 -5.75
C HIS A 120 17.73 9.57 -5.31
N HIS A 121 18.34 8.76 -4.44
CA HIS A 121 17.92 7.39 -4.19
C HIS A 121 16.53 7.37 -3.57
N LEU A 122 16.29 8.26 -2.60
CA LEU A 122 15.00 8.33 -1.92
C LEU A 122 13.88 8.74 -2.88
N MET A 123 14.13 9.75 -3.73
CA MET A 123 13.16 10.18 -4.74
C MET A 123 12.87 9.05 -5.73
N ARG A 124 13.90 8.33 -6.19
CA ARG A 124 13.75 7.22 -7.13
C ARG A 124 12.94 6.07 -6.52
N PHE A 125 13.27 5.63 -5.30
CA PHE A 125 12.51 4.58 -4.63
C PHE A 125 11.08 5.01 -4.33
N ASN A 126 10.86 6.27 -3.94
CA ASN A 126 9.51 6.78 -3.73
C ASN A 126 8.67 6.71 -5.02
N ASN A 127 9.23 7.09 -6.17
CA ASN A 127 8.53 7.00 -7.45
C ASN A 127 8.22 5.55 -7.85
N ILE A 128 9.16 4.63 -7.61
CA ILE A 128 8.95 3.18 -7.83
C ILE A 128 7.83 2.67 -6.93
N LEU A 129 7.86 3.02 -5.64
CA LEU A 129 6.86 2.58 -4.67
C LEU A 129 5.45 3.06 -5.06
N ILE A 130 5.31 4.32 -5.48
CA ILE A 130 4.03 4.86 -5.98
C ILE A 130 3.52 4.06 -7.18
N ASP A 131 4.37 3.82 -8.18
CA ASP A 131 3.98 3.05 -9.38
C ASP A 131 3.54 1.62 -9.03
N ILE A 132 4.25 0.94 -8.11
CA ILE A 132 3.86 -0.40 -7.65
C ILE A 132 2.52 -0.36 -6.92
N ILE A 133 2.31 0.59 -6.00
CA ILE A 133 1.04 0.74 -5.27
C ILE A 133 -0.13 0.97 -6.24
N GLU A 134 0.03 1.82 -7.25
CA GLU A 134 -0.99 2.02 -8.25
C GLU A 134 -1.31 0.75 -9.04
N LYS A 135 -0.27 -0.04 -9.40
CA LYS A 135 -0.46 -1.34 -10.07
C LYS A 135 -1.24 -2.31 -9.18
N ILE A 136 -0.93 -2.38 -7.88
CA ILE A 136 -1.66 -3.21 -6.91
C ILE A 136 -3.13 -2.78 -6.84
N GLN A 137 -3.41 -1.47 -6.73
CA GLN A 137 -4.78 -0.94 -6.68
C GLN A 137 -5.56 -1.30 -7.95
N ARG A 138 -4.95 -1.15 -9.12
CA ARG A 138 -5.57 -1.56 -10.40
C ARG A 138 -5.84 -3.07 -10.44
N GLN A 139 -4.91 -3.89 -9.96
CA GLN A 139 -5.06 -5.34 -9.94
C GLN A 139 -6.16 -5.78 -8.96
N ASN A 140 -6.20 -5.23 -7.74
CA ASN A 140 -7.25 -5.52 -6.77
C ASN A 140 -8.64 -5.14 -7.29
N LYS A 141 -8.76 -4.02 -8.03
CA LYS A 141 -10.01 -3.65 -8.70
C LYS A 141 -10.44 -4.70 -9.74
N LYS A 142 -9.50 -5.28 -10.49
CA LYS A 142 -9.80 -6.37 -11.44
C LYS A 142 -10.28 -7.63 -10.69
N ASN A 143 -9.62 -7.99 -9.59
CA ASN A 143 -9.99 -9.14 -8.76
C ASN A 143 -11.42 -8.96 -8.22
N GLN A 144 -11.75 -7.78 -7.69
CA GLN A 144 -13.09 -7.45 -7.21
C GLN A 144 -14.15 -7.53 -8.31
N LEU A 145 -13.89 -6.97 -9.50
CA LEU A 145 -14.83 -7.03 -10.62
C LEU A 145 -15.10 -8.48 -11.06
N PHE A 146 -14.08 -9.34 -11.03
CA PHE A 146 -14.25 -10.75 -11.37
C PHE A 146 -15.15 -11.47 -10.36
N ILE A 147 -14.88 -11.27 -9.06
CA ILE A 147 -15.69 -11.85 -7.98
C ILE A 147 -17.15 -11.38 -8.09
N ASN A 148 -17.40 -10.08 -8.31
CA ASN A 148 -18.75 -9.55 -8.43
C ASN A 148 -19.51 -10.20 -9.60
N LYS A 149 -18.87 -10.35 -10.76
CA LYS A 149 -19.48 -11.04 -11.92
C LYS A 149 -19.80 -12.50 -11.64
N ALA A 150 -18.93 -13.20 -10.90
CA ALA A 150 -19.17 -14.57 -10.49
C ALA A 150 -20.38 -14.66 -9.54
N LEU A 151 -20.50 -13.74 -8.59
CA LEU A 151 -21.64 -13.65 -7.67
C LEU A 151 -22.96 -13.37 -8.40
N ASP A 152 -22.96 -12.43 -9.35
CA ASP A 152 -24.13 -12.13 -10.18
C ASP A 152 -24.58 -13.40 -10.95
N SER A 153 -23.63 -14.12 -11.55
CA SER A 153 -23.91 -15.37 -12.27
C SER A 153 -24.51 -16.46 -11.36
N ILE A 154 -23.99 -16.60 -10.13
CA ILE A 154 -24.52 -17.55 -9.13
C ILE A 154 -25.94 -17.16 -8.72
N GLN A 155 -26.19 -15.86 -8.54
CA GLN A 155 -27.50 -15.35 -8.17
C GLN A 155 -28.53 -15.58 -9.29
N ASP A 156 -28.16 -15.37 -10.55
CA ASP A 156 -29.00 -15.64 -11.71
C ASP A 156 -29.33 -17.14 -11.82
N MET A 157 -28.32 -18.02 -11.70
CA MET A 157 -28.55 -19.48 -11.68
C MET A 157 -29.51 -19.90 -10.56
N ARG A 158 -29.40 -19.29 -9.37
CA ARG A 158 -30.32 -19.56 -8.25
C ARG A 158 -31.75 -19.12 -8.59
N PHE A 159 -31.93 -17.95 -9.19
CA PHE A 159 -33.25 -17.46 -9.60
C PHE A 159 -33.90 -18.36 -10.65
N GLU A 160 -33.13 -18.85 -11.61
CA GLU A 160 -33.60 -19.83 -12.59
C GLU A 160 -34.00 -21.15 -11.93
N ALA A 161 -33.20 -21.66 -10.99
CA ALA A 161 -33.47 -22.91 -10.29
C ALA A 161 -34.70 -22.86 -9.36
N VAL A 162 -34.96 -21.70 -8.74
CA VAL A 162 -36.12 -21.47 -7.86
C VAL A 162 -37.36 -21.04 -8.66
N GLY A 163 -37.21 -20.66 -9.93
CA GLY A 163 -38.30 -20.22 -10.79
C GLY A 163 -38.74 -18.75 -10.59
N GLU A 164 -38.04 -18.00 -9.75
CA GLU A 164 -38.29 -16.57 -9.52
C GLU A 164 -37.56 -15.72 -10.56
N LYS A 165 -38.20 -15.44 -11.71
CA LYS A 165 -37.63 -14.51 -12.70
C LYS A 165 -37.75 -13.07 -12.24
N LYS A 166 -36.60 -12.40 -12.03
CA LYS A 166 -36.55 -10.95 -11.80
C LYS A 166 -36.70 -10.21 -13.13
N TYR A 167 -37.93 -9.90 -13.54
CA TYR A 167 -38.16 -9.04 -14.71
C TYR A 167 -37.85 -7.59 -14.36
N VAL A 168 -36.76 -7.07 -14.93
CA VAL A 168 -36.53 -5.62 -15.00
C VAL A 168 -37.26 -5.13 -16.24
N THR A 169 -38.43 -4.54 -16.05
CA THR A 169 -39.14 -3.85 -17.12
C THR A 169 -38.75 -2.38 -17.12
N TYR A 170 -38.35 -1.89 -18.30
CA TYR A 170 -38.12 -0.47 -18.56
C TYR A 170 -39.47 0.20 -18.82
N ASP A 171 -39.78 1.26 -18.06
CA ASP A 171 -40.89 2.12 -18.43
C ASP A 171 -40.55 2.96 -19.68
N ALA A 172 -41.55 3.58 -20.30
CA ALA A 172 -41.37 4.39 -21.51
C ALA A 172 -40.48 5.65 -21.29
N ARG A 173 -40.01 5.90 -20.07
CA ARG A 173 -39.10 7.00 -19.69
C ARG A 173 -37.70 6.51 -19.30
N GLY A 174 -37.43 5.21 -19.45
CA GLY A 174 -36.12 4.60 -19.13
C GLY A 174 -35.89 4.33 -17.64
N GLY A 175 -36.93 4.46 -16.79
CA GLY A 175 -36.87 4.09 -15.39
C GLY A 175 -36.96 2.56 -15.21
N THR A 176 -36.04 1.97 -14.44
CA THR A 176 -36.11 0.55 -14.08
C THR A 176 -37.11 0.34 -12.94
N THR A 177 -38.11 -0.51 -13.16
CA THR A 177 -39.02 -0.97 -12.10
C THR A 177 -38.86 -2.48 -11.93
N SER A 178 -38.55 -2.95 -10.72
CA SER A 178 -38.54 -4.38 -10.40
C SER A 178 -39.86 -4.75 -9.75
N LYS A 179 -40.65 -5.60 -10.40
CA LYS A 179 -41.80 -6.27 -9.75
C LYS A 179 -41.41 -7.70 -9.40
N ALA A 180 -41.45 -8.04 -8.11
CA ALA A 180 -41.46 -9.43 -7.66
C ALA A 180 -42.89 -9.96 -7.78
N ASN A 181 -43.09 -11.02 -8.56
CA ASN A 181 -44.41 -11.58 -8.78
C ASN A 181 -44.70 -12.60 -7.66
N ASN A 182 -45.37 -12.17 -6.59
CA ASN A 182 -45.86 -13.08 -5.54
C ASN A 182 -47.14 -13.76 -6.04
N ASN A 183 -47.01 -14.96 -6.61
CA ASN A 183 -48.16 -15.84 -6.81
C ASN A 183 -48.56 -16.44 -5.46
N ALA A 184 -49.44 -15.75 -4.72
CA ALA A 184 -50.24 -16.38 -3.68
C ALA A 184 -51.42 -17.09 -4.38
N ASN A 185 -51.39 -18.42 -4.39
CA ASN A 185 -52.50 -19.26 -4.83
C ASN A 185 -53.60 -19.20 -3.77
N ASP A 186 -54.74 -18.59 -4.12
CA ASP A 186 -56.03 -18.81 -3.46
C ASP A 186 -56.54 -20.22 -3.81
N SER A 187 -56.93 -20.98 -2.79
CA SER A 187 -57.88 -22.11 -2.87
C SER A 187 -58.61 -22.24 -1.55
#